data_AF-A0A9D1VSR1-F1
#
_entry.id   AF-A0A9D1VSR1-F1
#
_cell.length_a   1.000
_cell.length_b   1.000
_cell.length_c   1.000
_cell.angle_alpha   90.00
_cell.angle_beta   90.00
_cell.angle_gamma   90.00
#
_symmetry.space_group_name_H-M   'P 1'
#
loop_
_entity.id
_entity.type
_entity.pdbx_description
1 polymer ?
#
loop_
_entity_poly.entity_id
_entity_poly.type
_entity_poly.pdbx_seq_one_letter_code
_entity_poly.pdbx_strand_id
1 'polypeptide(L)'
;MKKILPLIALAGCISLAQAENVVLDLSQPTTPIEYNDNDVWSGVYTDGDITSQGFVFSHDVPYAGFEYYEGFIVSRSSDNANHTPEWTTNQWGCMAQGGADEEGNTVAGKPYLINFYSSYSANTYGSSSIARSDNSSFKPEGCYVCNHPWTYYDCTVGEGTASPLEEGGYCKITFHGYLGGVETNTVDFYLASRQAVDINGDGHLDSNDDFTLSQWSWCDLTELGEVEVISITMESTDVGEYGMNTAAYVCIDGLQADCTAATHAAQRNADRIFAAGRQLFMQLQEAQHITLYNTAGATVWTASLSEGSHTLNLATLPAGIYIVRHNSGSTKVVL
;
A
#
# COMPACT_ATOMS: atom_id res chain seq x y z
N MET A 1 -65.16 27.20 3.47
CA MET A 1 -63.98 28.06 3.26
C MET A 1 -62.73 27.22 3.51
N LYS A 2 -61.77 27.29 2.57
CA LYS A 2 -60.64 26.36 2.37
C LYS A 2 -59.80 26.16 3.64
N LYS A 3 -59.63 24.90 4.08
CA LYS A 3 -58.58 24.53 5.04
C LYS A 3 -57.27 24.40 4.27
N ILE A 4 -56.32 25.27 4.61
CA ILE A 4 -54.95 25.27 4.08
C ILE A 4 -54.19 24.14 4.80
N LEU A 5 -53.69 23.16 4.05
CA LEU A 5 -52.68 22.21 4.55
C LEU A 5 -51.32 22.92 4.55
N PRO A 6 -50.51 22.84 5.63
CA PRO A 6 -49.12 23.25 5.55
C PRO A 6 -48.33 22.19 4.78
N LEU A 7 -47.74 22.60 3.67
CA LEU A 7 -46.75 21.84 2.93
C LEU A 7 -45.46 21.85 3.76
N ILE A 8 -45.14 20.75 4.44
CA ILE A 8 -43.82 20.56 5.05
C ILE A 8 -42.85 20.30 3.90
N ALA A 9 -42.13 21.34 3.48
CA ALA A 9 -40.99 21.18 2.60
C ALA A 9 -39.88 20.48 3.38
N LEU A 10 -39.74 19.17 3.17
CA LEU A 10 -38.57 18.43 3.60
C LEU A 10 -37.41 18.91 2.73
N ALA A 11 -36.65 19.89 3.22
CA ALA A 11 -35.38 20.26 2.64
C ALA A 11 -34.42 19.08 2.86
N GLY A 12 -34.43 18.14 1.92
CA GLY A 12 -33.37 17.16 1.81
C GLY A 12 -32.10 17.92 1.45
N CYS A 13 -31.23 18.10 2.45
CA CYS A 13 -29.84 18.45 2.20
C CYS A 13 -29.21 17.28 1.44
N ILE A 14 -29.30 17.30 0.12
CA ILE A 14 -28.36 16.58 -0.73
C ILE A 14 -27.06 17.37 -0.56
N SER A 15 -26.19 16.91 0.33
CA SER A 15 -24.80 17.35 0.30
C SER A 15 -24.27 16.95 -1.08
N LEU A 16 -24.10 17.94 -1.95
CA LEU A 16 -23.26 17.78 -3.13
C LEU A 16 -21.91 17.31 -2.59
N ALA A 17 -21.49 16.09 -2.96
CA ALA A 17 -20.15 15.61 -2.70
C ALA A 17 -19.21 16.67 -3.27
N GLN A 18 -18.47 17.34 -2.39
CA GLN A 18 -17.53 18.36 -2.79
C GLN A 18 -16.39 17.64 -3.49
N ALA A 19 -16.02 18.13 -4.67
CA ALA A 19 -14.82 17.68 -5.34
C ALA A 19 -13.62 17.89 -4.40
N GLU A 20 -13.05 16.82 -3.86
CA GLU A 20 -11.84 16.86 -3.04
C GLU A 20 -10.70 16.16 -3.80
N ASN A 21 -9.79 16.96 -4.36
CA ASN A 21 -8.45 16.46 -4.66
C ASN A 21 -7.73 16.35 -3.33
N VAL A 22 -7.31 15.15 -2.97
CA VAL A 22 -6.63 14.89 -1.71
C VAL A 22 -5.14 14.83 -1.97
N VAL A 23 -4.38 15.60 -1.19
CA VAL A 23 -2.94 15.46 -1.04
C VAL A 23 -2.69 14.95 0.37
N LEU A 24 -2.08 13.77 0.50
CA LEU A 24 -1.76 13.19 1.79
C LEU A 24 -0.69 14.04 2.50
N ASP A 25 -1.06 14.72 3.57
CA ASP A 25 -0.13 15.38 4.48
C ASP A 25 -0.15 14.69 5.87
N LEU A 26 0.85 13.86 6.14
CA LEU A 26 0.98 13.17 7.44
C LEU A 26 1.49 14.07 8.56
N SER A 27 1.83 15.33 8.27
CA SER A 27 2.06 16.34 9.33
C SER A 27 0.74 16.84 9.94
N GLN A 28 -0.39 16.63 9.27
CA GLN A 28 -1.73 16.98 9.72
C GLN A 28 -2.69 15.78 9.62
N PRO A 29 -2.41 14.66 10.32
CA PRO A 29 -3.20 13.46 10.14
C PRO A 29 -4.60 13.63 10.76
N THR A 30 -5.61 13.00 10.14
CA THR A 30 -7.00 13.04 10.65
C THR A 30 -7.12 12.35 12.01
N THR A 31 -6.32 11.31 12.23
CA THR A 31 -6.17 10.63 13.52
C THR A 31 -4.75 10.91 14.03
N PRO A 32 -4.57 11.37 15.28
CA PRO A 32 -3.23 11.61 15.82
C PRO A 32 -2.32 10.39 15.70
N ILE A 33 -1.11 10.60 15.20
CA ILE A 33 -0.06 9.58 15.13
C ILE A 33 0.88 9.83 16.31
N GLU A 34 0.93 8.87 17.23
CA GLU A 34 1.87 8.87 18.35
C GLU A 34 3.20 8.27 17.90
N TYR A 35 4.31 8.91 18.28
CA TYR A 35 5.66 8.49 17.90
C TYR A 35 6.43 8.01 19.14
N ASN A 36 7.24 6.97 18.98
CA ASN A 36 8.15 6.49 20.02
C ASN A 36 9.52 7.22 19.97
N ASP A 37 10.47 6.78 20.81
CA ASP A 37 11.81 7.39 20.91
C ASP A 37 12.67 7.26 19.63
N ASN A 38 12.27 6.38 18.70
CA ASN A 38 12.91 6.21 17.39
C ASN A 38 12.23 7.05 16.30
N ASP A 39 11.33 7.96 16.67
CA ASP A 39 10.58 8.80 15.73
C ASP A 39 9.76 8.00 14.69
N VAL A 40 9.30 6.82 15.08
CA VAL A 40 8.38 5.97 14.30
C VAL A 40 7.06 5.80 15.05
N TRP A 41 5.97 5.55 14.32
CA TRP A 41 4.65 5.30 14.89
C TRP A 41 4.73 4.27 16.03
N SER A 42 4.15 4.59 17.19
CA SER A 42 4.23 3.71 18.36
C SER A 42 3.46 2.40 18.19
N GLY A 43 2.59 2.31 17.19
CA GLY A 43 1.76 1.15 16.87
C GLY A 43 2.40 0.13 15.94
N VAL A 44 3.69 0.26 15.56
CA VAL A 44 4.37 -0.63 14.58
C VAL A 44 4.21 -2.14 14.85
N TYR A 45 4.05 -2.56 16.11
CA TYR A 45 3.84 -3.97 16.47
C TYR A 45 2.46 -4.25 17.05
N THR A 46 1.48 -3.42 16.69
CA THR A 46 0.07 -3.60 17.01
C THR A 46 -0.73 -3.66 15.72
N ASP A 47 -1.46 -4.75 15.54
CA ASP A 47 -2.29 -4.98 14.36
C ASP A 47 -3.34 -3.87 14.19
N GLY A 48 -3.49 -3.37 12.97
CA GLY A 48 -4.45 -2.31 12.64
C GLY A 48 -3.91 -1.29 11.65
N ASP A 49 -4.73 -1.00 10.64
CA ASP A 49 -4.39 -0.09 9.54
C ASP A 49 -4.18 1.36 9.99
N ILE A 50 -3.36 2.08 9.22
CA ILE A 50 -3.19 3.53 9.36
C ILE A 50 -4.25 4.22 8.52
N THR A 51 -5.02 5.12 9.13
CA THR A 51 -6.03 5.92 8.41
C THR A 51 -5.72 7.41 8.52
N SER A 52 -5.66 8.10 7.38
CA SER A 52 -5.46 9.56 7.33
C SER A 52 -6.07 10.13 6.05
N GLN A 53 -6.75 11.29 6.15
CA GLN A 53 -7.29 12.04 5.01
C GLN A 53 -8.16 11.19 4.06
N GLY A 54 -8.90 10.25 4.65
CA GLY A 54 -9.78 9.32 3.94
C GLY A 54 -9.08 8.17 3.23
N PHE A 55 -7.76 8.01 3.39
CA PHE A 55 -7.02 6.83 2.95
C PHE A 55 -6.76 5.87 4.10
N VAL A 56 -6.71 4.59 3.77
CA VAL A 56 -6.31 3.47 4.61
C VAL A 56 -5.06 2.85 4.01
N PHE A 57 -4.04 2.65 4.85
CA PHE A 57 -2.79 2.01 4.50
C PHE A 57 -2.68 0.73 5.32
N SER A 58 -2.59 -0.42 4.64
CA SER A 58 -2.61 -1.71 5.32
C SER A 58 -1.41 -1.89 6.24
N HIS A 59 -1.64 -2.35 7.46
CA HIS A 59 -0.60 -2.68 8.42
C HIS A 59 -0.95 -3.97 9.16
N ASP A 60 -0.10 -4.98 9.03
CA ASP A 60 -0.33 -6.31 9.59
C ASP A 60 0.81 -6.72 10.53
N VAL A 61 0.45 -7.34 11.66
CA VAL A 61 1.42 -7.92 12.62
C VAL A 61 1.18 -9.44 12.70
N PRO A 62 1.67 -10.23 11.72
CA PRO A 62 1.27 -11.63 11.56
C PRO A 62 1.78 -12.56 12.67
N TYR A 63 2.82 -12.14 13.40
CA TYR A 63 3.43 -12.91 14.48
C TYR A 63 3.33 -12.19 15.82
N ALA A 64 2.20 -12.38 16.51
CA ALA A 64 1.97 -11.76 17.82
C ALA A 64 3.13 -12.01 18.80
N GLY A 65 3.67 -10.94 19.39
CA GLY A 65 4.77 -10.98 20.34
C GLY A 65 6.18 -10.97 19.70
N PHE A 66 6.28 -10.87 18.38
CA PHE A 66 7.53 -10.64 17.66
C PHE A 66 7.59 -9.19 17.17
N GLU A 67 8.80 -8.64 17.11
CA GLU A 67 9.08 -7.34 16.50
C GLU A 67 9.13 -7.48 14.97
N TYR A 68 7.98 -7.82 14.39
CA TYR A 68 7.81 -8.04 12.97
C TYR A 68 6.45 -7.49 12.53
N TYR A 69 6.45 -6.73 11.45
CA TYR A 69 5.25 -6.20 10.80
C TYR A 69 5.38 -6.42 9.30
N GLU A 70 4.28 -6.20 8.58
CA GLU A 70 4.27 -6.09 7.14
C GLU A 70 3.38 -4.91 6.70
N GLY A 71 3.61 -4.36 5.51
CA GLY A 71 2.84 -3.23 5.00
C GLY A 71 3.37 -1.88 5.48
N PHE A 72 2.46 -0.94 5.73
CA PHE A 72 2.79 0.46 5.97
C PHE A 72 3.03 0.77 7.45
N ILE A 73 3.98 1.67 7.70
CA ILE A 73 4.16 2.39 8.97
C ILE A 73 4.37 3.87 8.67
N VAL A 74 4.21 4.73 9.68
CA VAL A 74 4.58 6.15 9.58
C VAL A 74 5.87 6.40 10.34
N SER A 75 6.84 7.05 9.71
CA SER A 75 8.10 7.47 10.32
C SER A 75 8.32 8.95 10.09
N ARG A 76 9.03 9.60 11.01
CA ARG A 76 9.62 10.94 10.81
C ARG A 76 11.13 10.94 11.08
N SER A 77 11.73 9.75 11.18
CA SER A 77 13.16 9.59 11.41
C SER A 77 13.98 10.25 10.30
N SER A 78 15.11 10.84 10.68
CA SER A 78 16.09 11.43 9.75
C SER A 78 17.27 10.51 9.48
N ASP A 79 17.19 9.27 9.95
CA ASP A 79 18.24 8.27 9.82
C ASP A 79 18.37 7.81 8.36
N ASN A 80 19.61 7.84 7.86
CA ASN A 80 20.01 7.25 6.59
C ASN A 80 21.34 6.51 6.71
N ALA A 81 21.78 6.20 7.93
CA ALA A 81 23.02 5.50 8.14
C ALA A 81 22.90 4.04 7.70
N ASN A 82 24.05 3.46 7.38
CA ASN A 82 24.17 2.03 7.20
C ASN A 82 24.27 1.36 8.57
N HIS A 83 23.32 0.48 8.86
CA HIS A 83 23.22 -0.21 10.14
C HIS A 83 23.61 -1.68 10.09
N THR A 84 24.27 -2.17 9.03
CA THR A 84 24.68 -3.58 8.97
C THR A 84 25.56 -3.96 10.17
N PRO A 85 25.23 -5.05 10.91
CA PRO A 85 24.17 -6.05 10.66
C PRO A 85 22.85 -5.83 11.43
N GLU A 86 22.69 -4.73 12.14
CA GLU A 86 21.60 -4.42 13.10
C GLU A 86 20.38 -3.72 12.46
N TRP A 87 19.99 -4.09 11.24
CA TRP A 87 18.90 -3.41 10.53
C TRP A 87 17.53 -3.52 11.21
N THR A 88 17.21 -4.66 11.84
CA THR A 88 15.88 -4.91 12.42
C THR A 88 15.47 -3.90 13.49
N THR A 89 16.44 -3.33 14.22
CA THR A 89 16.20 -2.29 15.23
C THR A 89 16.32 -0.87 14.68
N ASN A 90 16.78 -0.70 13.43
CA ASN A 90 17.12 0.58 12.80
C ASN A 90 16.41 0.79 11.43
N GLN A 91 15.30 0.11 11.19
CA GLN A 91 14.54 0.09 9.92
C GLN A 91 13.52 1.24 9.79
N TRP A 92 13.84 2.41 10.35
CA TRP A 92 12.89 3.54 10.50
C TRP A 92 13.19 4.70 9.57
N GLY A 93 14.28 4.63 8.80
CA GLY A 93 14.84 5.75 8.06
C GLY A 93 14.32 5.92 6.64
N CYS A 94 14.78 6.99 6.00
CA CYS A 94 14.60 7.28 4.58
C CYS A 94 15.91 7.90 4.09
N MET A 95 16.40 7.52 2.91
CA MET A 95 17.64 8.10 2.36
C MET A 95 17.57 9.63 2.23
N ALA A 96 16.36 10.17 2.03
CA ALA A 96 16.09 11.60 1.96
C ALA A 96 16.13 12.31 3.34
N GLN A 97 16.09 11.58 4.47
CA GLN A 97 16.17 12.09 5.86
C GLN A 97 14.95 12.89 6.38
N GLY A 98 13.78 12.69 5.77
CA GLY A 98 12.52 13.34 6.14
C GLY A 98 11.49 13.23 5.03
N GLY A 99 10.25 13.65 5.27
CA GLY A 99 9.18 13.69 4.27
C GLY A 99 9.42 14.75 3.18
N ALA A 100 8.71 14.63 2.07
CA ALA A 100 8.79 15.51 0.91
C ALA A 100 7.87 16.73 1.06
N ASP A 101 8.26 17.93 0.63
CA ASP A 101 7.32 19.03 0.38
C ASP A 101 6.59 18.86 -0.96
N GLU A 102 5.79 19.86 -1.36
CA GLU A 102 4.98 19.82 -2.59
C GLU A 102 5.85 19.71 -3.86
N GLU A 103 7.11 20.15 -3.78
CA GLU A 103 8.09 20.10 -4.87
C GLU A 103 9.10 18.94 -4.74
N GLY A 104 8.93 18.06 -3.76
CA GLY A 104 9.81 16.90 -3.57
C GLY A 104 11.09 17.19 -2.80
N ASN A 105 11.23 18.36 -2.17
CA ASN A 105 12.40 18.62 -1.31
C ASN A 105 12.19 18.01 0.08
N THR A 106 13.27 17.51 0.68
CA THR A 106 13.21 16.99 2.06
C THR A 106 12.89 18.08 3.07
N VAL A 107 11.92 17.81 3.93
CA VAL A 107 11.63 18.53 5.16
C VAL A 107 11.98 17.64 6.36
N ALA A 108 13.03 17.99 7.09
CA ALA A 108 13.47 17.25 8.27
C ALA A 108 12.35 17.13 9.33
N GLY A 109 12.11 15.91 9.81
CA GLY A 109 11.06 15.62 10.80
C GLY A 109 9.63 15.69 10.26
N LYS A 110 9.42 15.97 8.97
CA LYS A 110 8.12 15.76 8.33
C LYS A 110 7.86 14.26 8.24
N PRO A 111 6.69 13.77 8.68
CA PRO A 111 6.36 12.35 8.59
C PRO A 111 6.18 11.88 7.15
N TYR A 112 6.53 10.62 6.89
CA TYR A 112 6.40 9.91 5.62
C TYR A 112 6.00 8.45 5.89
N LEU A 113 5.55 7.75 4.85
CA LEU A 113 5.27 6.32 4.92
C LEU A 113 6.53 5.51 4.64
N ILE A 114 6.69 4.41 5.37
CA ILE A 114 7.56 3.30 4.98
C ILE A 114 6.64 2.13 4.67
N ASN A 115 6.87 1.47 3.53
CA ASN A 115 6.22 0.23 3.18
C ASN A 115 7.25 -0.90 3.21
N PHE A 116 6.92 -1.97 3.94
CA PHE A 116 7.65 -3.23 3.89
C PHE A 116 6.83 -4.27 3.14
N TYR A 117 7.27 -4.59 1.92
CA TYR A 117 6.69 -5.65 1.11
C TYR A 117 7.37 -6.96 1.45
N SER A 118 6.76 -7.80 2.30
CA SER A 118 7.37 -9.10 2.59
C SER A 118 7.38 -9.97 1.34
N SER A 119 8.54 -10.12 0.68
CA SER A 119 8.67 -10.96 -0.52
C SER A 119 8.43 -12.45 -0.24
N TYR A 120 8.66 -12.88 1.01
CA TYR A 120 8.47 -14.25 1.47
C TYR A 120 7.00 -14.58 1.77
N SER A 121 6.30 -13.67 2.45
CA SER A 121 4.88 -13.81 2.81
C SER A 121 3.96 -12.98 1.94
N ALA A 122 4.44 -12.41 0.84
CA ALA A 122 3.61 -11.93 -0.28
C ALA A 122 2.59 -13.01 -0.64
N ASN A 123 3.07 -14.27 -0.55
CA ASN A 123 2.54 -15.62 -0.33
C ASN A 123 1.37 -15.90 0.63
N THR A 124 1.12 -15.05 1.61
CA THR A 124 0.30 -15.36 2.79
C THR A 124 -0.52 -14.17 3.28
N TYR A 125 0.07 -12.98 3.35
CA TYR A 125 -0.53 -11.74 3.83
C TYR A 125 -0.38 -10.68 2.74
N GLY A 126 -1.45 -9.94 2.42
CA GLY A 126 -1.38 -8.87 1.41
C GLY A 126 -1.31 -7.49 2.05
N SER A 127 -0.22 -7.32 2.79
CA SER A 127 0.17 -6.14 3.52
C SER A 127 1.04 -5.27 2.61
N SER A 128 0.41 -4.45 1.77
CA SER A 128 1.00 -3.35 0.99
C SER A 128 -0.09 -2.70 0.13
N SER A 129 -1.25 -2.43 0.73
CA SER A 129 -2.41 -1.86 0.03
C SER A 129 -2.78 -0.46 0.52
N ILE A 130 -3.25 0.35 -0.42
CA ILE A 130 -3.79 1.69 -0.20
C ILE A 130 -5.21 1.72 -0.74
N ALA A 131 -6.17 2.15 0.07
CA ALA A 131 -7.57 2.24 -0.31
C ALA A 131 -8.22 3.47 0.31
N ARG A 132 -9.43 3.82 -0.14
CA ARG A 132 -10.25 4.82 0.55
C ARG A 132 -10.94 4.19 1.76
N SER A 133 -11.01 4.92 2.87
CA SER A 133 -11.65 4.45 4.11
C SER A 133 -13.15 4.24 3.98
N ASP A 134 -13.78 4.90 3.02
CA ASP A 134 -15.19 4.70 2.67
C ASP A 134 -15.38 3.68 1.52
N ASN A 135 -14.31 3.00 1.10
CA ASN A 135 -14.27 2.06 -0.02
C ASN A 135 -14.63 2.66 -1.38
N SER A 136 -14.64 3.98 -1.51
CA SER A 136 -14.84 4.63 -2.80
C SER A 136 -13.70 4.34 -3.78
N SER A 137 -14.02 4.35 -5.06
CA SER A 137 -13.01 4.48 -6.11
C SER A 137 -12.43 5.90 -6.11
N PHE A 138 -11.18 6.00 -6.56
CA PHE A 138 -10.42 7.23 -6.70
C PHE A 138 -9.48 7.12 -7.91
N LYS A 139 -8.95 8.25 -8.38
CA LYS A 139 -7.95 8.30 -9.45
C LYS A 139 -6.63 8.77 -8.87
N PRO A 140 -5.62 7.90 -8.74
CA PRO A 140 -4.31 8.29 -8.26
C PRO A 140 -3.66 9.23 -9.29
N GLU A 141 -3.12 10.35 -8.81
CA GLU A 141 -2.33 11.27 -9.64
C GLU A 141 -0.85 10.94 -9.52
N GLY A 142 -0.38 10.65 -8.30
CA GLY A 142 1.00 10.22 -8.07
C GLY A 142 1.42 10.30 -6.62
N CYS A 143 2.68 10.00 -6.36
CA CYS A 143 3.30 10.18 -5.05
C CYS A 143 4.82 10.35 -5.18
N TYR A 144 5.48 10.83 -4.12
CA TYR A 144 6.92 10.82 -4.03
C TYR A 144 7.41 9.47 -3.50
N VAL A 145 8.46 8.94 -4.13
CA VAL A 145 9.11 7.68 -3.77
C VAL A 145 10.59 7.94 -3.47
N CYS A 146 11.13 7.25 -2.47
CA CYS A 146 12.56 7.27 -2.13
C CYS A 146 13.01 5.90 -1.59
N ASN A 147 14.29 5.59 -1.72
CA ASN A 147 14.83 4.39 -1.08
C ASN A 147 14.77 4.47 0.45
N HIS A 148 14.39 3.35 1.05
CA HIS A 148 14.75 3.07 2.43
C HIS A 148 16.27 2.81 2.54
N PRO A 149 16.95 3.19 3.65
CA PRO A 149 18.40 3.02 3.78
C PRO A 149 18.89 1.58 3.59
N TRP A 150 18.18 0.60 4.13
CA TRP A 150 18.54 -0.82 3.98
C TRP A 150 18.57 -1.24 2.49
N THR A 151 17.50 -0.94 1.75
CA THR A 151 17.40 -1.20 0.31
C THR A 151 18.50 -0.48 -0.47
N TYR A 152 18.78 0.78 -0.11
CA TYR A 152 19.83 1.57 -0.74
C TYR A 152 21.22 0.93 -0.56
N TYR A 153 21.58 0.52 0.65
CA TYR A 153 22.88 -0.08 0.93
C TYR A 153 23.01 -1.48 0.33
N ASP A 154 21.94 -2.28 0.32
CA ASP A 154 21.93 -3.54 -0.41
C ASP A 154 22.23 -3.34 -1.90
N CYS A 155 21.61 -2.35 -2.54
CA CYS A 155 21.81 -2.07 -3.96
C CYS A 155 23.20 -1.50 -4.32
N THR A 156 23.89 -0.86 -3.36
CA THR A 156 25.13 -0.10 -3.62
C THR A 156 26.40 -0.78 -3.12
N VAL A 157 26.36 -1.38 -1.93
CA VAL A 157 27.51 -2.07 -1.34
C VAL A 157 27.28 -3.58 -1.17
N GLY A 158 26.02 -4.01 -1.07
CA GLY A 158 25.61 -5.40 -0.83
C GLY A 158 25.99 -5.91 0.55
N GLU A 159 24.99 -6.26 1.36
CA GLU A 159 25.20 -6.57 2.76
C GLU A 159 24.41 -7.79 3.23
N GLY A 160 24.94 -8.50 4.23
CA GLY A 160 24.32 -9.73 4.73
C GLY A 160 24.23 -10.79 3.62
N THR A 161 23.01 -11.03 3.14
CA THR A 161 22.72 -11.93 2.02
C THR A 161 22.68 -11.24 0.66
N ALA A 162 22.57 -9.91 0.63
CA ALA A 162 22.53 -9.11 -0.59
C ALA A 162 23.93 -8.90 -1.19
N SER A 163 23.95 -8.72 -2.51
CA SER A 163 25.12 -8.30 -3.29
C SER A 163 24.84 -6.97 -3.97
N PRO A 164 25.85 -6.10 -4.17
CA PRO A 164 25.61 -4.84 -4.87
C PRO A 164 25.13 -5.13 -6.30
N LEU A 165 24.25 -4.27 -6.83
CA LEU A 165 23.75 -4.44 -8.19
C LEU A 165 24.90 -4.34 -9.21
N GLU A 166 25.01 -5.37 -10.05
CA GLU A 166 25.94 -5.42 -11.19
C GLU A 166 25.33 -4.77 -12.44
N GLU A 167 26.11 -4.63 -13.52
CA GLU A 167 25.65 -4.13 -14.83
C GLU A 167 24.37 -4.84 -15.29
N GLY A 168 23.35 -4.07 -15.69
CA GLY A 168 22.02 -4.60 -16.04
C GLY A 168 21.11 -4.91 -14.84
N GLY A 169 21.63 -4.85 -13.63
CA GLY A 169 20.87 -5.05 -12.39
C GLY A 169 19.95 -3.87 -12.07
N TYR A 170 18.84 -4.15 -11.39
CA TYR A 170 17.88 -3.14 -10.96
C TYR A 170 17.17 -3.54 -9.67
N CYS A 171 16.59 -2.55 -9.00
CA CYS A 171 15.60 -2.72 -7.95
C CYS A 171 14.44 -1.74 -8.21
N LYS A 172 13.21 -2.24 -8.20
CA LYS A 172 12.01 -1.46 -8.53
C LYS A 172 10.83 -1.83 -7.63
N ILE A 173 9.89 -0.91 -7.53
CA ILE A 173 8.54 -1.19 -7.03
C ILE A 173 7.55 -1.14 -8.18
N THR A 174 6.41 -1.81 -8.00
CA THR A 174 5.31 -1.77 -8.94
C THR A 174 4.03 -1.42 -8.18
N PHE A 175 3.37 -0.35 -8.62
CA PHE A 175 2.03 0.01 -8.18
C PHE A 175 1.02 -0.69 -9.07
N HIS A 176 0.13 -1.48 -8.48
CA HIS A 176 -0.94 -2.18 -9.18
C HIS A 176 -2.28 -1.54 -8.83
N GLY A 177 -3.04 -1.10 -9.83
CA GLY A 177 -4.37 -0.55 -9.64
C GLY A 177 -5.44 -1.63 -9.77
N TYR A 178 -6.47 -1.61 -8.91
CA TYR A 178 -7.58 -2.55 -8.98
C TYR A 178 -8.94 -1.87 -8.88
N LEU A 179 -9.87 -2.26 -9.75
CA LEU A 179 -11.26 -1.81 -9.75
C LEU A 179 -12.19 -3.02 -9.84
N GLY A 180 -13.11 -3.18 -8.88
CA GLY A 180 -14.02 -4.33 -8.84
C GLY A 180 -13.31 -5.68 -8.75
N GLY A 181 -12.08 -5.70 -8.21
CA GLY A 181 -11.21 -6.88 -8.14
C GLY A 181 -10.50 -7.26 -9.42
N VAL A 182 -10.50 -6.40 -10.44
CA VAL A 182 -9.72 -6.61 -11.68
C VAL A 182 -8.59 -5.60 -11.72
N GLU A 183 -7.38 -6.05 -12.06
CA GLU A 183 -6.23 -5.16 -12.26
C GLU A 183 -6.53 -4.21 -13.44
N THR A 184 -6.46 -2.92 -13.20
CA THR A 184 -6.71 -1.88 -14.22
C THR A 184 -5.46 -1.65 -15.05
N ASN A 185 -4.34 -1.41 -14.37
CA ASN A 185 -3.02 -1.24 -14.95
C ASN A 185 -1.94 -1.33 -13.86
N THR A 186 -0.68 -1.28 -14.28
CA THR A 186 0.50 -1.23 -13.38
C THR A 186 1.43 -0.10 -13.76
N VAL A 187 2.07 0.52 -12.77
CA VAL A 187 3.14 1.50 -12.95
C VAL A 187 4.40 0.99 -12.26
N ASP A 188 5.49 0.85 -13.02
CA ASP A 188 6.81 0.53 -12.49
C ASP A 188 7.55 1.79 -12.07
N PHE A 189 8.29 1.73 -10.96
CA PHE A 189 9.17 2.80 -10.52
C PHE A 189 10.50 2.24 -10.03
N TYR A 190 11.61 2.66 -10.67
CA TYR A 190 12.95 2.16 -10.36
C TYR A 190 13.57 2.90 -9.17
N LEU A 191 13.93 2.13 -8.15
CA LEU A 191 14.68 2.61 -6.98
C LEU A 191 16.19 2.61 -7.24
N ALA A 192 16.66 1.70 -8.10
CA ALA A 192 18.02 1.63 -8.57
C ALA A 192 18.06 0.93 -9.94
N SER A 193 19.01 1.34 -10.78
CA SER A 193 19.27 0.68 -12.07
C SER A 193 20.74 0.83 -12.45
N ARG A 194 21.31 -0.22 -13.06
CA ARG A 194 22.64 -0.24 -13.71
C ARG A 194 22.50 -0.43 -15.22
N GLN A 195 21.39 0.04 -15.77
CA GLN A 195 21.08 0.06 -17.20
C GLN A 195 20.12 1.21 -17.52
N ALA A 196 20.07 1.60 -18.78
CA ALA A 196 19.08 2.56 -19.26
C ALA A 196 17.66 2.02 -19.00
N VAL A 197 16.89 2.77 -18.23
CA VAL A 197 15.48 2.50 -17.91
C VAL A 197 14.67 3.74 -18.24
N ASP A 198 13.37 3.57 -18.44
CA ASP A 198 12.44 4.68 -18.53
C ASP A 198 12.03 5.05 -17.11
N ILE A 199 12.64 6.11 -16.55
CA ILE A 199 12.41 6.52 -15.16
C ILE A 199 11.06 7.22 -15.01
N ASN A 200 10.58 7.87 -16.07
CA ASN A 200 9.41 8.75 -16.02
C ASN A 200 8.14 8.13 -16.62
N GLY A 201 8.23 6.90 -17.15
CA GLY A 201 7.13 6.20 -17.80
C GLY A 201 6.69 6.83 -19.13
N ASP A 202 7.56 7.61 -19.79
CA ASP A 202 7.22 8.34 -21.02
C ASP A 202 7.44 7.53 -22.32
N GLY A 203 7.90 6.28 -22.18
CA GLY A 203 8.24 5.37 -23.26
C GLY A 203 9.66 5.54 -23.81
N HIS A 204 10.51 6.35 -23.17
CA HIS A 204 11.89 6.58 -23.59
C HIS A 204 12.90 6.12 -22.53
N LEU A 205 13.91 5.37 -22.97
CA LEU A 205 14.99 4.94 -22.08
C LEU A 205 15.96 6.09 -21.80
N ASP A 206 16.21 6.35 -20.53
CA ASP A 206 17.20 7.30 -20.05
C ASP A 206 18.60 6.68 -20.20
N SER A 207 19.22 6.97 -21.36
CA SER A 207 20.37 6.25 -21.93
C SER A 207 21.67 6.20 -21.12
N ASN A 208 21.76 6.83 -19.93
CA ASN A 208 22.98 6.89 -19.11
C ASN A 208 22.77 6.56 -17.63
N ASP A 209 21.59 6.06 -17.24
CA ASP A 209 21.20 6.12 -15.83
C ASP A 209 21.64 4.88 -15.06
N ASP A 210 22.92 4.89 -14.68
CA ASP A 210 23.43 4.20 -13.49
C ASP A 210 23.09 5.03 -12.25
N PHE A 211 22.10 4.58 -11.47
CA PHE A 211 21.65 5.32 -10.30
C PHE A 211 21.15 4.44 -9.16
N THR A 212 21.14 5.03 -7.97
CA THR A 212 20.41 4.53 -6.80
C THR A 212 19.77 5.74 -6.14
N LEU A 213 18.44 5.76 -6.09
CA LEU A 213 17.67 6.92 -5.68
C LEU A 213 17.92 7.23 -4.20
N SER A 214 18.40 8.42 -3.88
CA SER A 214 18.65 8.84 -2.48
C SER A 214 17.81 10.03 -2.05
N GLN A 215 17.02 10.60 -2.96
CA GLN A 215 16.15 11.75 -2.75
C GLN A 215 14.75 11.40 -3.24
N TRP A 216 13.75 12.17 -2.81
CA TRP A 216 12.39 12.01 -3.30
C TRP A 216 12.31 12.26 -4.79
N SER A 217 11.60 11.39 -5.50
CA SER A 217 11.27 11.55 -6.91
C SER A 217 9.81 11.24 -7.13
N TRP A 218 9.18 12.01 -8.02
CA TRP A 218 7.75 11.89 -8.31
C TRP A 218 7.49 10.65 -9.18
N CYS A 219 6.52 9.85 -8.77
CA CYS A 219 5.97 8.73 -9.52
C CYS A 219 4.57 9.13 -10.02
N ASP A 220 4.40 9.23 -11.35
CA ASP A 220 3.10 9.47 -11.96
C ASP A 220 2.27 8.17 -11.92
N LEU A 221 1.12 8.21 -11.26
CA LEU A 221 0.22 7.06 -11.12
C LEU A 221 -1.04 7.16 -11.98
N THR A 222 -1.14 8.16 -12.84
CA THR A 222 -2.35 8.41 -13.64
C THR A 222 -2.69 7.26 -14.58
N GLU A 223 -1.70 6.49 -15.03
CA GLU A 223 -1.89 5.31 -15.87
C GLU A 223 -2.65 4.17 -15.17
N LEU A 224 -2.72 4.16 -13.83
CA LEU A 224 -3.55 3.22 -13.08
C LEU A 224 -5.05 3.42 -13.35
N GLY A 225 -5.45 4.61 -13.80
CA GLY A 225 -6.84 4.97 -14.05
C GLY A 225 -7.66 5.09 -12.76
N GLU A 226 -8.96 4.79 -12.84
CA GLU A 226 -9.83 4.74 -11.65
C GLU A 226 -9.63 3.39 -10.93
N VAL A 227 -9.30 3.45 -9.65
CA VAL A 227 -9.03 2.29 -8.80
C VAL A 227 -9.82 2.39 -7.51
N GLU A 228 -10.05 1.26 -6.86
CA GLU A 228 -10.54 1.20 -5.48
C GLU A 228 -9.44 0.77 -4.50
N VAL A 229 -8.40 0.10 -5.00
CA VAL A 229 -7.22 -0.32 -4.24
C VAL A 229 -5.97 -0.17 -5.11
N ILE A 230 -4.89 0.32 -4.52
CA ILE A 230 -3.53 0.19 -5.04
C ILE A 230 -2.83 -0.87 -4.20
N SER A 231 -2.14 -1.85 -4.81
CA SER A 231 -1.17 -2.68 -4.10
C SER A 231 0.25 -2.39 -4.58
N ILE A 232 1.23 -2.53 -3.69
CA ILE A 232 2.64 -2.34 -4.01
C ILE A 232 3.36 -3.69 -3.95
N THR A 233 4.16 -3.97 -4.98
CA THR A 233 5.13 -5.08 -4.97
C THR A 233 6.54 -4.55 -5.20
N MET A 234 7.54 -5.35 -4.88
CA MET A 234 8.94 -4.98 -5.04
C MET A 234 9.75 -6.13 -5.64
N GLU A 235 10.64 -5.79 -6.57
CA GLU A 235 11.50 -6.72 -7.30
C GLU A 235 12.94 -6.19 -7.36
N SER A 236 13.91 -7.09 -7.29
CA SER A 236 15.33 -6.80 -7.52
C SER A 236 15.94 -7.94 -8.32
N THR A 237 16.96 -7.63 -9.11
CA THR A 237 17.77 -8.65 -9.81
C THR A 237 18.72 -9.40 -8.89
N ASP A 238 19.00 -8.86 -7.70
CA ASP A 238 19.72 -9.59 -6.66
C ASP A 238 18.80 -10.60 -5.97
N VAL A 239 18.80 -11.82 -6.50
CA VAL A 239 17.95 -12.94 -6.07
C VAL A 239 18.80 -14.14 -5.64
N GLY A 240 18.42 -14.74 -4.52
CA GLY A 240 18.95 -16.00 -4.01
C GLY A 240 17.96 -17.15 -4.17
N GLU A 241 18.28 -18.29 -3.54
CA GLU A 241 17.42 -19.49 -3.56
C GLU A 241 16.03 -19.25 -2.95
N TYR A 242 15.92 -18.29 -2.01
CA TYR A 242 14.69 -18.02 -1.25
C TYR A 242 13.94 -16.77 -1.70
N GLY A 243 14.33 -16.16 -2.83
CA GLY A 243 13.72 -14.94 -3.36
C GLY A 243 14.70 -13.77 -3.39
N MET A 244 14.16 -12.56 -3.42
CA MET A 244 14.93 -11.31 -3.42
C MET A 244 15.83 -11.24 -2.17
N ASN A 245 17.13 -11.01 -2.37
CA ASN A 245 18.08 -10.80 -1.27
C ASN A 245 18.03 -9.36 -0.76
N THR A 246 17.77 -8.40 -1.65
CA THR A 246 17.60 -6.97 -1.33
C THR A 246 16.43 -6.78 -0.36
N ALA A 247 16.62 -5.98 0.68
CA ALA A 247 15.58 -5.64 1.64
C ALA A 247 14.40 -4.93 0.93
N ALA A 248 13.19 -5.39 1.23
CA ALA A 248 11.99 -5.03 0.50
C ALA A 248 11.25 -3.82 1.11
N TYR A 249 11.99 -2.73 1.35
CA TYR A 249 11.48 -1.51 1.95
C TYR A 249 11.48 -0.35 0.96
N VAL A 250 10.44 0.46 1.00
CA VAL A 250 10.36 1.70 0.22
C VAL A 250 9.74 2.83 1.03
N CYS A 251 10.19 4.05 0.82
CA CYS A 251 9.60 5.24 1.43
C CYS A 251 8.67 5.92 0.43
N ILE A 252 7.50 6.35 0.89
CA ILE A 252 6.46 7.01 0.09
C ILE A 252 5.94 8.24 0.83
N ASP A 253 5.69 9.34 0.12
CA ASP A 253 5.07 10.53 0.69
C ASP A 253 4.21 11.27 -0.35
N GLY A 254 3.33 12.17 0.12
CA GLY A 254 2.61 13.11 -0.74
C GLY A 254 1.70 12.46 -1.79
N LEU A 255 1.02 11.36 -1.45
CA LEU A 255 0.03 10.73 -2.34
C LEU A 255 -1.03 11.76 -2.75
N GLN A 256 -1.19 11.98 -4.06
CA GLN A 256 -2.19 12.84 -4.65
C GLN A 256 -3.24 12.01 -5.38
N ALA A 257 -4.51 12.35 -5.21
CA ALA A 257 -5.61 11.66 -5.87
C ALA A 257 -6.85 12.54 -6.07
N ASP A 258 -7.49 12.38 -7.23
CA ASP A 258 -8.82 12.88 -7.51
C ASP A 258 -9.86 11.92 -6.90
N CYS A 259 -10.59 12.40 -5.89
CA CYS A 259 -11.68 11.68 -5.21
C CYS A 259 -13.07 12.26 -5.56
N THR A 260 -13.18 13.07 -6.61
CA THR A 260 -14.34 13.92 -6.93
C THR A 260 -15.54 13.18 -7.55
N ALA A 261 -15.36 11.95 -8.03
CA ALA A 261 -16.41 11.15 -8.64
C ALA A 261 -16.18 9.65 -8.42
N ALA A 262 -16.33 9.18 -7.17
CA ALA A 262 -16.42 7.77 -6.88
C ALA A 262 -17.64 7.15 -7.61
N THR A 263 -17.42 6.50 -8.76
CA THR A 263 -18.52 5.88 -9.52
C THR A 263 -18.98 4.56 -8.91
N HIS A 264 -18.16 3.97 -8.04
CA HIS A 264 -18.42 2.76 -7.29
C HIS A 264 -18.58 3.01 -5.78
N ALA A 265 -19.48 3.91 -5.38
CA ALA A 265 -19.99 3.90 -4.01
C ALA A 265 -20.87 2.63 -3.82
N ALA A 266 -20.24 1.47 -3.63
CA ALA A 266 -20.96 0.30 -3.13
C ALA A 266 -21.56 0.67 -1.76
N GLN A 267 -22.84 0.33 -1.56
CA GLN A 267 -23.57 0.74 -0.36
C GLN A 267 -22.82 0.36 0.93
N ARG A 268 -22.63 1.37 1.79
CA ARG A 268 -21.84 1.46 3.04
C ARG A 268 -22.06 0.39 4.14
N ASN A 269 -22.75 -0.72 3.90
CA ASN A 269 -23.13 -1.68 4.96
C ASN A 269 -22.82 -3.15 4.60
N ALA A 270 -21.81 -3.42 3.78
CA ALA A 270 -21.47 -4.80 3.40
C ALA A 270 -19.96 -5.04 3.44
N ASP A 271 -19.57 -6.27 3.77
CA ASP A 271 -18.19 -6.74 3.61
C ASP A 271 -17.79 -6.62 2.14
N ARG A 272 -16.61 -6.06 1.87
CA ARG A 272 -16.06 -5.99 0.52
C ARG A 272 -15.00 -7.07 0.39
N ILE A 273 -15.28 -8.06 -0.43
CA ILE A 273 -14.40 -9.21 -0.62
C ILE A 273 -14.17 -9.37 -2.11
N PHE A 274 -12.92 -9.34 -2.54
CA PHE A 274 -12.59 -9.60 -3.94
C PHE A 274 -11.21 -10.22 -4.04
N ALA A 275 -11.03 -11.08 -5.04
CA ALA A 275 -9.69 -11.52 -5.40
C ALA A 275 -9.13 -10.59 -6.47
N ALA A 276 -7.85 -10.29 -6.37
CA ALA A 276 -7.06 -9.54 -7.33
C ALA A 276 -5.73 -10.28 -7.49
N GLY A 277 -5.46 -10.80 -8.69
CA GLY A 277 -4.37 -11.74 -8.91
C GLY A 277 -4.48 -12.97 -8.00
N ARG A 278 -3.45 -13.20 -7.18
CA ARG A 278 -3.44 -14.29 -6.18
C ARG A 278 -3.67 -13.79 -4.76
N GLN A 279 -4.24 -12.61 -4.59
CA GLN A 279 -4.59 -12.05 -3.29
C GLN A 279 -6.11 -11.89 -3.18
N LEU A 280 -6.63 -12.09 -1.98
CA LEU A 280 -8.01 -11.88 -1.60
C LEU A 280 -8.05 -10.72 -0.62
N PHE A 281 -8.55 -9.58 -1.08
CA PHE A 281 -8.73 -8.39 -0.29
C PHE A 281 -10.12 -8.44 0.36
N MET A 282 -10.16 -8.13 1.65
CA MET A 282 -11.34 -8.18 2.48
C MET A 282 -11.41 -6.93 3.35
N GLN A 283 -12.36 -6.04 3.12
CA GLN A 283 -12.74 -5.00 4.07
C GLN A 283 -13.96 -5.47 4.85
N LEU A 284 -13.77 -5.80 6.13
CA LEU A 284 -14.81 -6.32 7.01
C LEU A 284 -15.39 -5.21 7.87
N GLN A 285 -16.73 -5.17 7.98
CA GLN A 285 -17.43 -4.15 8.77
C GLN A 285 -17.58 -4.51 10.25
N GLU A 286 -17.32 -5.77 10.59
CA GLU A 286 -17.31 -6.28 11.95
C GLU A 286 -16.41 -7.50 12.02
N ALA A 287 -15.96 -7.82 13.23
CA ALA A 287 -15.23 -9.05 13.49
C ALA A 287 -16.12 -10.26 13.16
N GLN A 288 -15.61 -11.17 12.34
CA GLN A 288 -16.40 -12.28 11.83
C GLN A 288 -15.56 -13.49 11.44
N HIS A 289 -16.24 -14.63 11.27
CA HIS A 289 -15.61 -15.85 10.80
C HIS A 289 -15.70 -15.94 9.27
N ILE A 290 -14.56 -16.00 8.61
CA ILE A 290 -14.45 -16.13 7.16
C ILE A 290 -14.03 -17.56 6.82
N THR A 291 -14.71 -18.16 5.85
CA THR A 291 -14.35 -19.47 5.31
C THR A 291 -14.27 -19.43 3.79
N LEU A 292 -13.17 -19.88 3.22
CA LEU A 292 -12.98 -20.03 1.78
C LEU A 292 -13.24 -21.47 1.35
N TYR A 293 -14.10 -21.65 0.36
CA TYR A 293 -14.44 -22.94 -0.23
C TYR A 293 -14.00 -23.02 -1.69
N ASN A 294 -13.58 -24.20 -2.14
CA ASN A 294 -13.49 -24.51 -3.57
C ASN A 294 -14.86 -24.95 -4.16
N THR A 295 -14.95 -25.17 -5.47
CA THR A 295 -16.20 -25.57 -6.14
C THR A 295 -16.72 -26.95 -5.75
N ALA A 296 -15.89 -27.82 -5.15
CA ALA A 296 -16.31 -29.09 -4.57
C ALA A 296 -16.94 -28.93 -3.16
N GLY A 297 -16.96 -27.71 -2.62
CA GLY A 297 -17.47 -27.41 -1.28
C GLY A 297 -16.49 -27.76 -0.16
N ALA A 298 -15.23 -28.08 -0.48
CA ALA A 298 -14.20 -28.30 0.52
C ALA A 298 -13.65 -26.95 1.02
N THR A 299 -13.51 -26.83 2.34
CA THR A 299 -12.84 -25.69 2.95
C THR A 299 -11.36 -25.73 2.62
N VAL A 300 -10.85 -24.63 2.05
CA VAL A 300 -9.42 -24.47 1.72
C VAL A 300 -8.71 -23.50 2.66
N TRP A 301 -9.46 -22.59 3.30
CA TRP A 301 -8.95 -21.69 4.32
C TRP A 301 -10.09 -21.22 5.24
N THR A 302 -9.79 -20.91 6.51
CA THR A 302 -10.77 -20.34 7.43
C THR A 302 -10.06 -19.60 8.57
N ALA A 303 -10.60 -18.46 8.99
CA ALA A 303 -10.12 -17.72 10.16
C ALA A 303 -11.22 -16.85 10.76
N SER A 304 -11.01 -16.41 12.00
CA SER A 304 -11.77 -15.31 12.58
C SER A 304 -10.94 -14.05 12.44
N LEU A 305 -11.49 -13.05 11.74
CA LEU A 305 -10.84 -11.77 11.45
C LEU A 305 -11.53 -10.66 12.22
N SER A 306 -10.77 -9.63 12.60
CA SER A 306 -11.29 -8.38 13.19
C SER A 306 -12.01 -7.52 12.15
N GLU A 307 -12.69 -6.46 12.60
CA GLU A 307 -13.10 -5.36 11.71
C GLU A 307 -11.84 -4.70 11.11
N GLY A 308 -11.89 -4.32 9.83
CA GLY A 308 -10.74 -3.68 9.15
C GLY A 308 -10.43 -4.27 7.78
N SER A 309 -9.31 -3.84 7.19
CA SER A 309 -8.76 -4.44 5.97
C SER A 309 -8.00 -5.71 6.32
N HIS A 310 -8.14 -6.72 5.49
CA HIS A 310 -7.42 -7.98 5.57
C HIS A 310 -7.10 -8.42 4.17
N THR A 311 -5.92 -8.97 3.98
CA THR A 311 -5.60 -9.60 2.70
C THR A 311 -5.04 -11.00 2.92
N LEU A 312 -5.64 -11.96 2.22
CA LEU A 312 -5.22 -13.34 2.22
C LEU A 312 -4.60 -13.68 0.88
N ASN A 313 -3.39 -14.22 0.86
CA ASN A 313 -2.84 -14.74 -0.38
C ASN A 313 -3.36 -16.18 -0.66
N LEU A 314 -3.59 -16.44 -1.94
CA LEU A 314 -4.18 -17.63 -2.52
C LEU A 314 -3.25 -18.31 -3.57
N ALA A 315 -1.96 -18.03 -3.55
CA ALA A 315 -0.98 -18.47 -4.53
C ALA A 315 -0.75 -19.97 -4.54
N THR A 316 -0.87 -20.60 -3.36
CA THR A 316 -0.82 -22.06 -3.22
C THR A 316 -2.10 -22.74 -3.72
N LEU A 317 -3.17 -21.98 -3.94
CA LEU A 317 -4.41 -22.50 -4.50
C LEU A 317 -4.33 -22.57 -6.04
N PRO A 318 -4.87 -23.64 -6.64
CA PRO A 318 -5.05 -23.72 -8.09
C PRO A 318 -5.89 -22.56 -8.64
N ALA A 319 -5.64 -22.15 -9.87
CA ALA A 319 -6.53 -21.23 -10.58
C ALA A 319 -7.94 -21.83 -10.66
N GLY A 320 -8.97 -21.01 -10.45
CA GLY A 320 -10.34 -21.49 -10.37
C GLY A 320 -11.30 -20.59 -9.62
N ILE A 321 -12.52 -21.09 -9.45
CA ILE A 321 -13.59 -20.37 -8.74
C ILE A 321 -13.58 -20.80 -7.27
N TYR A 322 -13.64 -19.81 -6.39
CA TYR A 322 -13.78 -20.00 -4.96
C TYR A 322 -14.95 -19.20 -4.42
N ILE A 323 -15.49 -19.66 -3.29
CA ILE A 323 -16.59 -18.99 -2.58
C ILE A 323 -16.09 -18.62 -1.20
N VAL A 324 -16.02 -17.31 -0.93
CA VAL A 324 -15.74 -16.77 0.40
C VAL A 324 -17.06 -16.63 1.13
N ARG A 325 -17.20 -17.29 2.27
CA ARG A 325 -18.37 -17.17 3.14
C ARG A 325 -18.05 -16.22 4.28
N HIS A 326 -18.97 -15.29 4.52
CA HIS A 326 -18.86 -14.23 5.52
C HIS A 326 -20.25 -14.00 6.15
N ASN A 327 -20.35 -13.23 7.23
CA ASN A 327 -21.59 -13.13 8.02
C ASN A 327 -22.80 -12.70 7.18
N SER A 328 -22.57 -11.76 6.26
CA SER A 328 -23.61 -11.17 5.42
C SER A 328 -23.94 -11.99 4.16
N GLY A 329 -23.20 -13.06 3.85
CA GLY A 329 -23.50 -13.92 2.70
C GLY A 329 -22.33 -14.73 2.17
N SER A 330 -22.17 -14.72 0.85
CA SER A 330 -21.06 -15.38 0.18
C SER A 330 -20.66 -14.63 -1.07
N THR A 331 -19.36 -14.45 -1.24
CA THR A 331 -18.77 -13.76 -2.37
C THR A 331 -18.01 -14.75 -3.24
N LYS A 332 -18.32 -14.76 -4.54
CA LYS A 332 -17.56 -15.54 -5.52
C LYS A 332 -16.30 -14.78 -5.87
N VAL A 333 -15.17 -15.46 -5.82
CA VAL A 333 -13.89 -14.95 -6.31
C VAL A 333 -13.30 -15.89 -7.34
N VAL A 334 -12.49 -15.34 -8.25
CA VAL A 334 -11.84 -16.08 -9.33
C VAL A 334 -10.35 -15.83 -9.22
N LEU A 335 -9.58 -16.91 -9.19
CA LEU A 335 -8.12 -16.92 -9.24
C LEU A 335 -7.64 -17.40 -10.61
#